data_AF-A0A2H3B8N0-F1
#
_entry.id   AF-A0A2H3B8N0-F1
#
_cell.length_a   1.000
_cell.length_b   1.000
_cell.length_c   1.000
_cell.angle_alpha   90.00
_cell.angle_beta   90.00
_cell.angle_gamma   90.00
#
_symmetry.space_group_name_H-M   'P 1'
#
loop_
_entity.id
_entity.type
_entity.pdbx_description
1 polymer ?
#
loop_
_entity_poly.entity_id
_entity_poly.type
_entity_poly.pdbx_seq_one_letter_code
_entity_poly.pdbx_strand_id
1 'polypeptide(L)'
;MPIQHAQDIYVPLLLPKGHGYPLWLPQPLSNLPPDCVRHGTQIGDLGHFANDGGFVYLFNVCKDATDPVNLDRVPPGFAPLTSIPGVREDLEAHKRNSVICSPAMEQRRVASGFEFTSPRVRAAVLVLPDGAERYDSEQPSLFEEYAIANAHSWYKYYNGLEQGWNLANGSLYLVTGCDKCHCWGNACYSRRTESRSGSLRFSATRDSGRNGTSHCGWEGQTDGSIRHQSHQRDASPGATANQTVFMRGYSISVRTQPMSRALGIKKVAVYKSDSKLPRTFRTSGARAPYAPRSQLGLMPAVIRALGFSGTTRGAGRRDTRSLREQKLLEDEVETSAFEKIDIPYHTTNGLAVQKFLGSSLKVFNPSGLINDYILDSYPDATVALTHDDHLWTGITDKIHNPLDAAELARYAIDNKLVVINKGSRPHNAWIARRRGHN
;
A
#
# COMPACT_ATOMS: atom_id res chain seq x y z
N MET A 1 13.76 -4.42 16.50
CA MET A 1 13.06 -4.54 15.21
C MET A 1 12.41 -3.21 14.91
N PRO A 2 12.49 -2.68 13.68
CA PRO A 2 11.66 -1.56 13.25
C PRO A 2 10.18 -1.91 13.39
N ILE A 3 9.34 -0.91 13.65
CA ILE A 3 7.89 -1.08 13.57
C ILE A 3 7.55 -1.13 12.06
N GLN A 4 7.30 -2.33 11.53
CA GLN A 4 6.77 -2.48 10.17
C GLN A 4 5.35 -1.88 10.16
N HIS A 5 5.05 -0.92 9.29
CA HIS A 5 3.74 -0.28 9.21
C HIS A 5 2.70 -1.20 8.52
N ALA A 6 1.42 -0.84 8.56
CA ALA A 6 0.35 -1.70 8.05
C ALA A 6 0.41 -1.87 6.53
N GLN A 7 0.59 -0.76 5.82
CA GLN A 7 0.76 -0.71 4.37
C GLN A 7 1.97 -1.52 3.89
N ASP A 8 3.06 -1.58 4.67
CA ASP A 8 4.27 -2.38 4.35
C ASP A 8 4.00 -3.90 4.29
N ILE A 9 2.85 -4.35 4.79
CA ILE A 9 2.35 -5.72 4.65
C ILE A 9 1.21 -5.76 3.63
N TYR A 10 0.24 -4.85 3.75
CA TYR A 10 -1.00 -4.85 2.99
C TYR A 10 -0.78 -4.59 1.49
N VAL A 11 0.07 -3.61 1.15
CA VAL A 11 0.33 -3.21 -0.24
C VAL A 11 0.96 -4.33 -1.07
N PRO A 12 2.13 -4.88 -0.73
CA PRO A 12 2.75 -5.91 -1.56
C PRO A 12 1.98 -7.25 -1.54
N LEU A 13 1.02 -7.44 -0.63
CA LEU A 13 0.17 -8.63 -0.58
C LEU A 13 -1.11 -8.54 -1.42
N LEU A 14 -1.68 -7.34 -1.57
CA LEU A 14 -2.92 -7.13 -2.35
C LEU A 14 -2.67 -6.47 -3.71
N LEU A 15 -1.57 -5.74 -3.91
CA LEU A 15 -1.18 -5.23 -5.23
C LEU A 15 -1.12 -6.38 -6.27
N PRO A 16 -0.55 -7.58 -5.99
CA PRO A 16 -0.59 -8.75 -6.87
C PRO A 16 -1.96 -9.23 -7.38
N LYS A 17 -3.08 -8.65 -6.92
CA LYS A 17 -4.45 -8.97 -7.35
C LYS A 17 -4.91 -8.23 -8.59
N GLY A 18 -4.17 -7.21 -9.05
CA GLY A 18 -4.52 -6.49 -10.28
C GLY A 18 -5.47 -5.30 -10.11
N HIS A 19 -6.09 -5.07 -8.96
CA HIS A 19 -7.06 -3.98 -8.81
C HIS A 19 -6.44 -2.57 -8.78
N GLY A 20 -5.10 -2.47 -8.81
CA GLY A 20 -4.33 -1.24 -8.61
C GLY A 20 -3.74 -1.15 -7.20
N TYR A 21 -3.21 0.01 -6.83
CA TYR A 21 -2.64 0.27 -5.51
C TYR A 21 -3.70 0.15 -4.41
N PRO A 22 -3.57 -0.81 -3.46
CA PRO A 22 -4.53 -0.99 -2.37
C PRO A 22 -4.28 0.03 -1.25
N LEU A 23 -5.31 0.78 -0.84
CA LEU A 23 -5.21 1.70 0.29
C LEU A 23 -5.47 1.00 1.62
N TRP A 24 -4.59 1.23 2.59
CA TRP A 24 -4.81 0.77 3.97
C TRP A 24 -5.80 1.69 4.72
N LEU A 25 -5.82 2.98 4.38
CA LEU A 25 -6.86 3.92 4.82
C LEU A 25 -7.71 4.39 3.63
N PRO A 26 -8.82 3.70 3.31
CA PRO A 26 -9.76 4.12 2.26
C PRO A 26 -10.53 5.43 2.48
N GLN A 27 -10.57 5.93 3.71
CA GLN A 27 -11.44 7.05 4.08
C GLN A 27 -10.86 8.40 3.64
N PRO A 28 -11.64 9.30 3.00
CA PRO A 28 -11.19 10.66 2.72
C PRO A 28 -11.02 11.46 4.01
N LEU A 29 -10.02 12.36 4.05
CA LEU A 29 -9.79 13.22 5.20
C LEU A 29 -10.94 14.21 5.37
N SER A 30 -11.47 14.34 6.60
CA SER A 30 -12.66 15.14 6.92
C SER A 30 -12.46 16.66 6.81
N ASN A 31 -11.23 17.13 6.62
CA ASN A 31 -10.87 18.54 6.41
C ASN A 31 -10.72 18.92 4.91
N LEU A 32 -11.05 18.01 4.00
CA LEU A 32 -11.09 18.31 2.56
C LEU A 32 -12.37 19.10 2.20
N PRO A 33 -12.41 19.75 1.02
CA PRO A 33 -13.62 20.38 0.49
C PRO A 33 -14.82 19.41 0.47
N PRO A 34 -16.06 19.88 0.67
CA PRO A 34 -17.23 19.01 0.85
C PRO A 34 -17.42 17.98 -0.28
N ASP A 35 -17.13 18.35 -1.53
CA ASP A 35 -17.27 17.45 -2.67
C ASP A 35 -16.20 16.34 -2.67
N CYS A 36 -14.97 16.65 -2.27
CA CYS A 36 -13.91 15.65 -2.07
C CYS A 36 -14.29 14.65 -0.95
N VAL A 37 -14.88 15.13 0.14
CA VAL A 37 -15.37 14.27 1.23
C VAL A 37 -16.57 13.43 0.77
N ARG A 38 -17.49 14.02 0.00
CA ARG A 38 -18.70 13.36 -0.53
C ARG A 38 -18.38 12.23 -1.51
N HIS A 39 -17.42 12.44 -2.41
CA HIS A 39 -17.15 11.54 -3.54
C HIS A 39 -15.90 10.66 -3.35
N GLY A 40 -15.05 10.98 -2.37
CA GLY A 40 -13.77 10.31 -2.16
C GLY A 40 -12.76 10.67 -3.24
N THR A 41 -11.86 9.74 -3.55
CA THR A 41 -10.88 9.91 -4.63
C THR A 41 -11.56 9.90 -5.99
N GLN A 42 -11.20 10.85 -6.84
CA GLN A 42 -11.72 11.04 -8.20
C GLN A 42 -10.61 10.93 -9.25
N ILE A 43 -11.00 10.70 -10.49
CA ILE A 43 -10.08 10.75 -11.64
C ILE A 43 -9.56 12.18 -11.79
N GLY A 44 -8.25 12.30 -12.03
CA GLY A 44 -7.54 13.57 -12.06
C GLY A 44 -7.04 14.07 -10.71
N ASP A 45 -7.35 13.41 -9.60
CA ASP A 45 -6.76 13.78 -8.30
C ASP A 45 -5.25 13.58 -8.34
N LEU A 46 -4.49 14.65 -8.09
CA LEU A 46 -3.08 14.59 -7.75
C LEU A 46 -2.96 14.52 -6.22
N GLY A 47 -2.14 13.60 -5.73
CA GLY A 47 -1.85 13.48 -4.32
C GLY A 47 -0.54 12.76 -4.04
N HIS A 48 -0.36 12.33 -2.80
CA HIS A 48 0.74 11.46 -2.41
C HIS A 48 0.32 10.44 -1.34
N PHE A 49 1.07 9.34 -1.25
CA PHE A 49 0.85 8.31 -0.22
C PHE A 49 1.46 8.72 1.12
N ALA A 50 0.69 8.60 2.20
CA ALA A 50 1.13 8.90 3.57
C ALA A 50 1.67 7.66 4.31
N ASN A 51 2.46 7.90 5.36
CA ASN A 51 3.12 6.87 6.19
C ASN A 51 2.16 6.02 7.05
N ASP A 52 0.88 6.38 7.07
CA ASP A 52 -0.22 5.64 7.70
C ASP A 52 -0.97 4.73 6.71
N GLY A 53 -0.65 4.83 5.40
CA GLY A 53 -1.27 4.06 4.34
C GLY A 53 -2.53 4.69 3.71
N GLY A 54 -2.78 5.97 3.96
CA GLY A 54 -3.78 6.77 3.25
C GLY A 54 -3.25 7.52 2.03
N PHE A 55 -4.16 8.20 1.31
CA PHE A 55 -3.86 9.10 0.20
C PHE A 55 -4.16 10.55 0.60
N VAL A 56 -3.16 11.43 0.45
CA VAL A 56 -3.28 12.86 0.75
C VAL A 56 -3.51 13.62 -0.55
N TYR A 57 -4.75 14.06 -0.74
CA TYR A 57 -5.18 14.91 -1.85
C TYR A 57 -4.47 16.27 -1.83
N LEU A 58 -4.00 16.71 -3.00
CA LEU A 58 -3.42 18.03 -3.23
C LEU A 58 -4.44 18.91 -3.98
N PHE A 59 -4.71 18.59 -5.25
CA PHE A 59 -5.67 19.23 -6.15
C PHE A 59 -6.10 18.25 -7.27
N ASN A 60 -7.16 18.55 -8.01
CA ASN A 60 -7.60 17.77 -9.17
C ASN A 60 -7.20 18.48 -10.48
N VAL A 61 -6.45 17.78 -11.35
CA VAL A 61 -5.88 18.37 -12.58
C VAL A 61 -6.93 18.72 -13.64
N CYS A 62 -8.14 18.19 -13.54
CA CYS A 62 -9.24 18.40 -14.48
C CYS A 62 -10.19 19.53 -14.06
N LYS A 63 -9.93 20.19 -12.93
CA LYS A 63 -10.75 21.29 -12.39
C LYS A 63 -10.01 22.62 -12.50
N ASP A 64 -10.75 23.72 -12.71
CA ASP A 64 -10.16 25.06 -12.78
C ASP A 64 -9.47 25.47 -11.47
N ALA A 65 -8.53 26.42 -11.53
CA ALA A 65 -7.84 26.96 -10.36
C ALA A 65 -8.79 27.60 -9.32
N THR A 66 -9.95 28.08 -9.80
CA THR A 66 -11.01 28.73 -9.00
C THR A 66 -12.10 27.77 -8.52
N ASP A 67 -12.04 26.48 -8.89
CA ASP A 67 -12.96 25.47 -8.36
C ASP A 67 -12.71 25.27 -6.84
N PRO A 68 -13.74 25.16 -5.99
CA PRO A 68 -13.58 24.91 -4.55
C PRO A 68 -12.68 23.72 -4.19
N VAL A 69 -12.52 22.71 -5.06
CA VAL A 69 -11.60 21.58 -4.80
C VAL A 69 -10.12 21.92 -5.05
N ASN A 70 -9.84 22.99 -5.78
CA ASN A 70 -8.51 23.43 -6.22
C ASN A 70 -8.06 24.77 -5.64
N LEU A 71 -8.99 25.55 -5.10
CA LEU A 71 -8.73 26.86 -4.50
C LEU A 71 -7.57 26.80 -3.49
N ASP A 72 -6.60 27.69 -3.67
CA ASP A 72 -5.37 27.82 -2.87
C ASP A 72 -4.46 26.56 -2.82
N ARG A 73 -4.64 25.60 -3.74
CA ARG A 73 -3.90 24.31 -3.75
C ARG A 73 -3.01 24.11 -4.97
N VAL A 74 -3.27 24.82 -6.07
CA VAL A 74 -2.62 24.62 -7.36
C VAL A 74 -1.29 25.38 -7.49
N PRO A 75 -0.30 24.86 -8.24
CA PRO A 75 0.93 25.57 -8.54
C PRO A 75 0.72 26.84 -9.39
N PRO A 76 1.63 27.84 -9.31
CA PRO A 76 1.60 29.01 -10.20
C PRO A 76 1.64 28.62 -11.68
N GLY A 77 0.73 29.20 -12.47
CA GLY A 77 0.61 28.90 -13.91
C GLY A 77 -0.08 27.57 -14.22
N PHE A 78 -0.74 26.93 -13.25
CA PHE A 78 -1.61 25.78 -13.48
C PHE A 78 -2.69 26.08 -14.54
N ALA A 79 -2.82 25.18 -15.51
CA ALA A 79 -3.89 25.16 -16.49
C ALA A 79 -4.53 23.76 -16.49
N PRO A 80 -5.87 23.64 -16.38
CA PRO A 80 -6.52 22.35 -16.23
C PRO A 80 -6.43 21.49 -17.49
N LEU A 81 -6.46 20.17 -17.31
CA LEU A 81 -6.65 19.19 -18.37
C LEU A 81 -8.12 19.19 -18.81
N THR A 82 -8.48 20.07 -19.74
CA THR A 82 -9.86 20.31 -20.18
C THR A 82 -10.43 19.23 -21.10
N SER A 83 -9.58 18.52 -21.85
CA SER A 83 -9.97 17.35 -22.64
C SER A 83 -10.10 16.11 -21.76
N ILE A 84 -11.00 16.16 -20.78
CA ILE A 84 -11.28 15.02 -19.90
C ILE A 84 -11.92 13.90 -20.76
N PRO A 85 -11.32 12.71 -20.84
CA PRO A 85 -11.93 11.60 -21.56
C PRO A 85 -13.15 11.07 -20.80
N GLY A 86 -13.95 10.22 -21.44
CA GLY A 86 -15.05 9.53 -20.77
C GLY A 86 -14.55 8.75 -19.55
N VAL A 87 -15.45 8.60 -18.57
CA VAL A 87 -15.24 7.73 -17.42
C VAL A 87 -16.02 6.46 -17.66
N ARG A 88 -15.33 5.33 -17.69
CA ARG A 88 -15.95 4.02 -17.69
C ARG A 88 -16.32 3.65 -16.26
N GLU A 89 -17.61 3.43 -16.03
CA GLU A 89 -18.16 3.02 -14.75
C GLU A 89 -18.57 1.54 -14.76
N ASP A 90 -18.22 0.83 -13.70
CA ASP A 90 -18.71 -0.53 -13.41
C ASP A 90 -19.16 -0.58 -11.94
N LEU A 91 -20.46 -0.40 -11.72
CA LEU A 91 -21.04 -0.22 -10.39
C LEU A 91 -21.07 -1.52 -9.55
N GLU A 92 -20.80 -2.68 -10.17
CA GLU A 92 -20.78 -4.00 -9.50
C GLU A 92 -19.44 -4.72 -9.68
N ALA A 93 -18.37 -3.96 -9.99
CA ALA A 93 -17.02 -4.45 -10.25
C ALA A 93 -16.49 -5.41 -9.18
N HIS A 94 -16.87 -5.18 -7.92
CA HIS A 94 -16.74 -6.15 -6.85
C HIS A 94 -18.12 -6.50 -6.29
N LYS A 95 -18.52 -7.76 -6.47
CA LYS A 95 -19.81 -8.28 -5.97
C LYS A 95 -19.91 -8.14 -4.45
N ARG A 96 -21.15 -8.02 -3.97
CA ARG A 96 -21.52 -8.09 -2.54
C ARG A 96 -20.88 -9.28 -1.81
N ASN A 97 -20.30 -9.02 -0.63
CA ASN A 97 -19.56 -9.99 0.19
C ASN A 97 -18.32 -10.60 -0.50
N SER A 98 -17.72 -9.91 -1.47
CA SER A 98 -16.43 -10.29 -2.04
C SER A 98 -15.31 -10.14 -1.01
N VAL A 99 -14.27 -10.94 -1.21
CA VAL A 99 -13.06 -10.96 -0.39
C VAL A 99 -11.86 -10.96 -1.32
N ILE A 100 -10.88 -10.12 -0.99
CA ILE A 100 -9.60 -10.03 -1.70
C ILE A 100 -8.51 -10.30 -0.66
N CYS A 101 -7.82 -11.43 -0.79
CA CYS A 101 -6.89 -11.94 0.22
C CYS A 101 -5.56 -12.42 -0.37
N SER A 102 -4.48 -12.29 0.41
CA SER A 102 -3.14 -12.74 0.04
C SER A 102 -3.08 -14.21 -0.42
N PRO A 103 -2.12 -14.62 -1.28
CA PRO A 103 -1.99 -15.99 -1.76
C PRO A 103 -1.98 -17.04 -0.62
N ALA A 104 -2.63 -18.19 -0.83
CA ALA A 104 -2.83 -19.24 0.18
C ALA A 104 -3.43 -18.74 1.52
N MET A 105 -4.40 -17.84 1.45
CA MET A 105 -5.39 -17.65 2.50
C MET A 105 -6.55 -18.62 2.26
N GLU A 106 -6.89 -19.42 3.25
CA GLU A 106 -8.12 -20.20 3.29
C GLU A 106 -9.26 -19.31 3.81
N GLN A 107 -10.41 -19.38 3.14
CA GLN A 107 -11.62 -18.62 3.48
C GLN A 107 -12.77 -19.58 3.79
N ARG A 108 -13.40 -19.40 4.95
CA ARG A 108 -14.58 -20.14 5.38
C ARG A 108 -15.72 -19.18 5.66
N ARG A 109 -16.85 -19.35 4.97
CA ARG A 109 -18.06 -18.57 5.29
C ARG A 109 -18.69 -19.09 6.58
N VAL A 110 -19.07 -18.19 7.48
CA VAL A 110 -19.74 -18.48 8.75
C VAL A 110 -21.04 -17.68 8.86
N ALA A 111 -21.91 -18.03 9.81
CA ALA A 111 -23.25 -17.44 9.92
C ALA A 111 -23.25 -15.89 10.02
N SER A 112 -22.25 -15.31 10.67
CA SER A 112 -22.09 -13.86 10.86
C SER A 112 -21.14 -13.18 9.86
N GLY A 113 -20.53 -13.90 8.91
CA GLY A 113 -19.53 -13.34 8.00
C GLY A 113 -18.51 -14.36 7.49
N PHE A 114 -17.22 -14.09 7.73
CA PHE A 114 -16.10 -14.90 7.24
C PHE A 114 -15.07 -15.21 8.33
N GLU A 115 -14.40 -16.35 8.16
CA GLU A 115 -13.22 -16.75 8.92
C GLU A 115 -12.09 -17.05 7.94
N PHE A 116 -10.89 -16.59 8.27
CA PHE A 116 -9.70 -16.65 7.43
C PHE A 116 -8.55 -17.28 8.20
N THR A 117 -7.90 -18.25 7.57
CA THR A 117 -6.68 -18.88 8.09
C THR A 117 -5.61 -18.86 7.02
N SER A 118 -4.34 -18.73 7.41
CA SER A 118 -3.23 -18.97 6.49
C SER A 118 -2.06 -19.64 7.20
N PRO A 119 -1.37 -20.59 6.56
CA PRO A 119 -0.11 -21.14 7.07
C PRO A 119 1.00 -20.08 7.09
N ARG A 120 0.88 -18.99 6.33
CA ARG A 120 1.94 -18.01 6.11
C ARG A 120 2.21 -17.13 7.32
N VAL A 121 3.46 -16.64 7.40
CA VAL A 121 3.91 -15.66 8.41
C VAL A 121 3.37 -14.24 8.15
N ARG A 122 3.03 -13.90 6.91
CA ARG A 122 2.36 -12.64 6.55
C ARG A 122 1.09 -12.95 5.77
N ALA A 123 0.01 -12.23 6.08
CA ALA A 123 -1.22 -12.30 5.33
C ALA A 123 -1.96 -10.94 5.36
N ALA A 124 -2.79 -10.71 4.35
CA ALA A 124 -3.65 -9.54 4.24
C ALA A 124 -5.00 -9.94 3.64
N VAL A 125 -6.05 -9.22 4.04
CA VAL A 125 -7.41 -9.45 3.57
C VAL A 125 -8.17 -8.12 3.56
N LEU A 126 -8.97 -7.94 2.51
CA LEU A 126 -10.01 -6.94 2.38
C LEU A 126 -11.34 -7.66 2.16
N VAL A 127 -12.36 -7.28 2.92
CA VAL A 127 -13.74 -7.74 2.76
C VAL A 127 -14.60 -6.56 2.36
N LEU A 128 -15.49 -6.78 1.39
CA LEU A 128 -16.41 -5.77 0.85
C LEU A 128 -17.86 -6.26 1.08
N PRO A 129 -18.45 -6.04 2.28
CA PRO A 129 -19.80 -6.50 2.61
C PRO A 129 -20.88 -6.02 1.65
N ASP A 130 -20.68 -4.84 1.07
CA ASP A 130 -21.58 -4.22 0.12
C ASP A 130 -21.16 -4.33 -1.34
N GLY A 131 -19.97 -4.84 -1.61
CA GLY A 131 -19.32 -4.72 -2.93
C GLY A 131 -18.56 -3.41 -3.08
N ALA A 132 -18.10 -3.13 -4.30
CA ALA A 132 -17.44 -1.88 -4.67
C ALA A 132 -17.66 -1.55 -6.16
N GLU A 133 -17.81 -0.25 -6.42
CA GLU A 133 -17.95 0.40 -7.72
C GLU A 133 -16.56 0.72 -8.27
N ARG A 134 -16.36 0.61 -9.59
CA ARG A 134 -15.12 0.94 -10.29
C ARG A 134 -15.31 2.09 -11.26
N TYR A 135 -14.35 3.00 -11.25
CA TYR A 135 -14.25 4.14 -12.16
C TYR A 135 -12.88 4.11 -12.83
N ASP A 136 -12.82 4.16 -14.16
CA ASP A 136 -11.58 4.23 -14.94
C ASP A 136 -11.68 5.30 -16.03
N SER A 137 -10.60 6.05 -16.24
CA SER A 137 -10.43 6.92 -17.41
C SER A 137 -10.36 6.10 -18.70
N GLU A 138 -11.11 6.50 -19.73
CA GLU A 138 -11.01 5.89 -21.06
C GLU A 138 -9.69 6.22 -21.79
N GLN A 139 -9.01 7.32 -21.42
CA GLN A 139 -7.77 7.76 -22.06
C GLN A 139 -6.70 8.13 -21.01
N PRO A 140 -6.13 7.14 -20.29
CA PRO A 140 -5.09 7.39 -19.30
C PRO A 140 -3.81 8.04 -19.90
N SER A 141 -3.59 7.92 -21.21
CA SER A 141 -2.48 8.59 -21.92
C SER A 141 -2.52 10.13 -21.81
N LEU A 142 -3.70 10.75 -21.74
CA LEU A 142 -3.79 12.20 -21.57
C LEU A 142 -3.27 12.64 -20.18
N PHE A 143 -3.51 11.82 -19.16
CA PHE A 143 -2.97 12.02 -17.82
C PHE A 143 -1.46 11.75 -17.78
N GLU A 144 -0.97 10.80 -18.58
CA GLU A 144 0.47 10.54 -18.76
C GLU A 144 1.19 11.77 -19.33
N GLU A 145 0.73 12.30 -20.46
CA GLU A 145 1.31 13.48 -21.13
C GLU A 145 1.25 14.72 -20.23
N TYR A 146 0.11 14.93 -19.55
CA TYR A 146 -0.06 16.01 -18.60
C TYR A 146 0.87 15.88 -17.38
N ALA A 147 1.08 14.66 -16.86
CA ALA A 147 2.06 14.40 -15.81
C ALA A 147 3.50 14.64 -16.29
N ILE A 148 3.87 14.23 -17.51
CA ILE A 148 5.21 14.47 -18.10
C ILE A 148 5.52 15.97 -18.16
N ALA A 149 4.57 16.77 -18.64
CA ALA A 149 4.73 18.22 -18.78
C ALA A 149 4.88 18.94 -17.43
N ASN A 150 4.26 18.42 -16.36
CA ASN A 150 4.13 19.13 -15.08
C ASN A 150 4.90 18.51 -13.90
N ALA A 151 5.44 17.28 -13.99
CA ALA A 151 6.08 16.59 -12.87
C ALA A 151 7.16 17.44 -12.16
N HIS A 152 7.96 18.18 -12.92
CA HIS A 152 8.99 19.08 -12.39
C HIS A 152 8.40 20.32 -11.67
N SER A 153 7.32 20.90 -12.18
CA SER A 153 6.69 22.07 -11.54
C SER A 153 5.99 21.67 -10.23
N TRP A 154 5.34 20.50 -10.20
CA TRP A 154 4.73 19.93 -9.00
C TRP A 154 5.75 19.67 -7.90
N TYR A 155 6.83 18.94 -8.20
CA TYR A 155 7.89 18.69 -7.23
C TYR A 155 8.57 20.00 -6.77
N LYS A 156 8.81 20.95 -7.68
CA LYS A 156 9.39 22.26 -7.33
C LYS A 156 8.47 23.09 -6.43
N TYR A 157 7.15 23.02 -6.64
CA TYR A 157 6.15 23.73 -5.85
C TYR A 157 6.04 23.14 -4.45
N TYR A 158 5.64 21.87 -4.29
CA TYR A 158 5.41 21.30 -2.95
C TYR A 158 6.67 21.16 -2.09
N ASN A 159 7.85 21.01 -2.70
CA ASN A 159 9.14 21.03 -2.00
C ASN A 159 9.80 22.42 -1.97
N GLY A 160 9.10 23.45 -2.46
CA GLY A 160 9.52 24.85 -2.38
C GLY A 160 9.47 25.39 -0.94
N LEU A 161 10.04 26.58 -0.74
CA LEU A 161 10.18 27.20 0.59
C LEU A 161 8.84 27.60 1.22
N GLU A 162 7.82 27.90 0.41
CA GLU A 162 6.50 28.33 0.88
C GLU A 162 5.66 27.13 1.37
N GLN A 163 5.74 26.00 0.68
CA GLN A 163 4.96 24.80 0.96
C GLN A 163 5.70 23.89 1.96
N GLY A 164 6.97 23.57 1.70
CA GLY A 164 7.83 22.81 2.62
C GLY A 164 7.45 21.34 2.87
N TRP A 165 6.71 20.68 1.98
CA TRP A 165 6.14 19.33 2.24
C TRP A 165 7.20 18.23 2.25
N ASN A 166 8.37 18.47 1.64
CA ASN A 166 9.46 17.49 1.54
C ASN A 166 9.00 16.13 0.98
N LEU A 167 8.14 16.15 -0.04
CA LEU A 167 7.66 15.00 -0.77
C LEU A 167 8.85 14.20 -1.33
N ALA A 168 8.87 12.90 -1.03
CA ALA A 168 9.87 11.99 -1.54
C ALA A 168 9.71 11.80 -3.06
N ASN A 169 10.80 11.44 -3.74
CA ASN A 169 10.71 11.04 -5.14
C ASN A 169 9.83 9.77 -5.25
N GLY A 170 8.98 9.67 -6.27
CA GLY A 170 8.06 8.54 -6.44
C GLY A 170 6.82 8.57 -5.55
N SER A 171 6.70 9.51 -4.60
CA SER A 171 5.52 9.61 -3.73
C SER A 171 4.34 10.32 -4.38
N LEU A 172 4.57 11.19 -5.38
CA LEU A 172 3.48 11.83 -6.12
C LEU A 172 2.73 10.79 -6.96
N TYR A 173 1.41 10.93 -6.99
CA TYR A 173 0.51 10.00 -7.65
C TYR A 173 -0.64 10.76 -8.32
N LEU A 174 -0.85 10.52 -9.62
CA LEU A 174 -1.96 11.08 -10.40
C LEU A 174 -2.98 9.99 -10.70
N VAL A 175 -4.20 10.14 -10.18
CA VAL A 175 -5.26 9.14 -10.28
C VAL A 175 -5.90 9.12 -11.66
N THR A 176 -5.95 7.95 -12.27
CA THR A 176 -6.66 7.66 -13.53
C THR A 176 -7.85 6.70 -13.34
N GLY A 177 -7.98 6.07 -12.17
CA GLY A 177 -9.11 5.24 -11.80
C GLY A 177 -9.12 4.88 -10.31
N CYS A 178 -10.27 4.46 -9.79
CA CYS A 178 -10.44 4.04 -8.40
C CYS A 178 -11.51 2.94 -8.24
N ASP A 179 -11.38 2.13 -7.19
CA ASP A 179 -12.45 1.25 -6.71
C ASP A 179 -12.96 1.82 -5.39
N LYS A 180 -14.26 2.10 -5.30
CA LYS A 180 -14.89 2.78 -4.16
C LYS A 180 -16.02 1.93 -3.58
N CYS A 181 -16.21 2.00 -2.27
CA CYS A 181 -17.27 1.29 -1.58
C CYS A 181 -17.93 2.16 -0.50
N HIS A 182 -19.01 1.64 0.08
CA HIS A 182 -19.66 2.24 1.25
C HIS A 182 -19.21 1.60 2.58
N CYS A 183 -18.75 0.35 2.54
CA CYS A 183 -18.49 -0.46 3.72
C CYS A 183 -17.36 -1.44 3.41
N TRP A 184 -16.37 -1.51 4.29
CA TRP A 184 -15.18 -2.34 4.10
C TRP A 184 -14.63 -2.79 5.44
N GLY A 185 -13.92 -3.92 5.43
CA GLY A 185 -13.06 -4.35 6.53
C GLY A 185 -11.72 -4.81 5.99
N ASN A 186 -10.61 -4.26 6.47
CA ASN A 186 -9.28 -4.73 6.13
C ASN A 186 -8.55 -5.28 7.36
N ALA A 187 -7.67 -6.25 7.13
CA ALA A 187 -6.77 -6.77 8.14
C ALA A 187 -5.45 -7.23 7.52
N CYS A 188 -4.37 -7.09 8.29
CA CYS A 188 -3.08 -7.69 7.98
C CYS A 188 -2.37 -8.15 9.27
N TYR A 189 -1.48 -9.14 9.14
CA TYR A 189 -0.61 -9.54 10.24
C TYR A 189 0.78 -9.94 9.77
N SER A 190 1.72 -9.92 10.70
CA SER A 190 3.09 -10.45 10.56
C SER A 190 3.44 -11.25 11.82
N ARG A 191 3.89 -12.49 11.61
CA ARG A 191 4.22 -13.49 12.64
C ARG A 191 5.70 -13.83 12.59
N ARG A 192 6.26 -14.35 13.70
CA ARG A 192 7.69 -14.64 13.82
C ARG A 192 8.10 -16.04 13.38
N THR A 193 7.19 -17.00 13.44
CA THR A 193 7.44 -18.43 13.19
C THR A 193 6.18 -19.08 12.65
N GLU A 194 6.31 -20.05 11.74
CA GLU A 194 5.19 -20.70 11.04
C GLU A 194 4.29 -21.56 11.96
N SER A 195 4.77 -21.94 13.14
CA SER A 195 4.29 -23.03 14.01
C SER A 195 2.84 -23.00 14.54
N ARG A 196 2.04 -21.96 14.27
CA ARG A 196 0.62 -21.85 14.69
C ARG A 196 -0.20 -21.07 13.67
N SER A 197 -1.13 -21.72 12.95
CA SER A 197 -2.05 -21.01 12.04
C SER A 197 -2.80 -19.89 12.77
N GLY A 198 -2.72 -18.68 12.23
CA GLY A 198 -3.49 -17.54 12.72
C GLY A 198 -4.92 -17.60 12.19
N SER A 199 -5.89 -17.23 13.01
CA SER A 199 -7.29 -17.08 12.59
C SER A 199 -7.76 -15.63 12.72
N LEU A 200 -8.33 -15.10 11.64
CA LEU A 200 -9.05 -13.82 11.62
C LEU A 200 -10.52 -14.09 11.31
N ARG A 201 -11.43 -13.59 12.13
CA ARG A 201 -12.85 -13.59 11.86
C ARG A 201 -13.31 -12.17 11.56
N PHE A 202 -14.05 -12.04 10.47
CA PHE A 202 -14.75 -10.83 10.11
C PHE A 202 -16.25 -11.07 10.22
N SER A 203 -16.91 -10.33 11.09
CA SER A 203 -18.37 -10.33 11.19
C SER A 203 -18.91 -9.13 10.41
N ALA A 204 -19.98 -9.34 9.65
CA ALA A 204 -20.73 -8.30 8.96
C ALA A 204 -22.24 -8.61 9.07
N THR A 205 -22.89 -8.01 10.06
CA THR A 205 -24.32 -8.16 10.32
C THR A 205 -25.08 -6.96 9.77
N ARG A 206 -26.25 -7.20 9.17
CA ARG A 206 -27.24 -6.16 8.87
C ARG A 206 -28.34 -6.25 9.90
N ASP A 207 -28.60 -5.15 10.60
CA ASP A 207 -29.72 -5.06 11.51
C ASP A 207 -31.03 -5.11 10.72
N SER A 208 -31.98 -5.92 11.19
CA SER A 208 -33.33 -6.05 10.62
C SER A 208 -34.23 -4.84 10.92
N GLY A 209 -33.66 -3.73 11.37
CA GLY A 209 -34.36 -2.47 11.64
C GLY A 209 -34.51 -1.58 10.39
N ARG A 210 -35.37 -0.55 10.50
CA ARG A 210 -35.78 0.32 9.37
C ARG A 210 -34.64 1.01 8.60
N ASN A 211 -33.43 1.11 9.16
CA ASN A 211 -32.31 1.83 8.56
C ASN A 211 -31.24 0.91 7.92
N GLY A 212 -31.39 -0.41 8.02
CA GLY A 212 -30.49 -1.37 7.35
C GLY A 212 -29.01 -1.27 7.74
N THR A 213 -28.71 -0.71 8.93
CA THR A 213 -27.36 -0.45 9.41
C THR A 213 -26.52 -1.71 9.33
N SER A 214 -25.41 -1.64 8.60
CA SER A 214 -24.47 -2.75 8.47
C SER A 214 -23.35 -2.54 9.48
N HIS A 215 -23.23 -3.46 10.43
CA HIS A 215 -22.16 -3.49 11.43
C HIS A 215 -21.11 -4.53 11.02
N CYS A 216 -19.93 -4.05 10.67
CA CYS A 216 -18.77 -4.87 10.35
C CYS A 216 -17.63 -4.70 11.35
N GLY A 217 -16.89 -5.77 11.62
CA GLY A 217 -15.82 -5.75 12.61
C GLY A 217 -14.95 -7.00 12.59
N TRP A 218 -13.78 -6.90 13.22
CA TRP A 218 -12.78 -7.95 13.27
C TRP A 218 -12.63 -8.52 14.68
N GLU A 219 -12.61 -9.85 14.75
CA GLU A 219 -12.14 -10.63 15.89
C GLU A 219 -10.92 -11.44 15.40
N GLY A 220 -9.90 -11.65 16.22
CA GLY A 220 -8.71 -12.35 15.75
C GLY A 220 -7.86 -12.93 16.87
N GLN A 221 -7.29 -14.10 16.61
CA GLN A 221 -6.35 -14.76 17.48
C GLN A 221 -5.13 -15.22 16.67
N THR A 222 -4.00 -14.54 16.86
CA THR A 222 -2.69 -14.92 16.30
C THR A 222 -1.60 -14.74 17.35
N ASP A 223 -0.42 -15.31 17.11
CA ASP A 223 0.79 -15.11 17.92
C ASP A 223 1.58 -13.83 17.53
N GLY A 224 1.09 -13.06 16.56
CA GLY A 224 1.69 -11.82 16.06
C GLY A 224 0.82 -10.58 16.27
N SER A 225 1.31 -9.42 15.86
CA SER A 225 0.52 -8.19 15.87
C SER A 225 -0.44 -8.19 14.68
N ILE A 226 -1.73 -8.38 14.96
CA ILE A 226 -2.81 -8.13 14.01
C ILE A 226 -3.02 -6.61 13.92
N ARG A 227 -3.21 -6.10 12.71
CA ARG A 227 -3.78 -4.78 12.46
C ARG A 227 -5.02 -4.95 11.62
N HIS A 228 -6.06 -4.20 11.95
CA HIS A 228 -7.33 -4.25 11.26
C HIS A 228 -8.04 -2.92 11.38
N GLN A 229 -8.83 -2.59 10.37
CA GLN A 229 -9.77 -1.48 10.39
C GLN A 229 -11.06 -1.89 9.67
N SER A 230 -12.10 -1.11 9.87
CA SER A 230 -13.40 -1.32 9.26
C SER A 230 -14.20 -0.02 9.25
N HIS A 231 -14.94 0.22 8.17
CA HIS A 231 -15.83 1.37 8.03
C HIS A 231 -17.25 0.89 7.78
N GLN A 232 -18.20 1.47 8.51
CA GLN A 232 -19.62 1.16 8.37
C GLN A 232 -20.23 1.98 7.24
N ARG A 233 -21.24 1.44 6.56
CA ARG A 233 -22.05 2.21 5.62
C ARG A 233 -22.66 3.43 6.32
N ASP A 234 -22.44 4.61 5.77
CA ASP A 234 -23.29 5.77 6.05
C ASP A 234 -24.71 5.51 5.51
N ALA A 235 -25.69 5.56 6.41
CA ALA A 235 -27.10 5.35 6.12
C ALA A 235 -27.84 6.65 5.76
N SER A 236 -27.13 7.79 5.69
CA SER A 236 -27.70 9.09 5.32
C SER A 236 -28.23 9.09 3.89
N PRO A 237 -29.40 9.70 3.61
CA PRO A 237 -29.93 9.81 2.25
C PRO A 237 -28.93 10.53 1.31
N GLY A 238 -28.60 9.89 0.19
CA GLY A 238 -27.64 10.43 -0.77
C GLY A 238 -26.16 10.29 -0.37
N ALA A 239 -25.83 9.44 0.61
CA ALA A 239 -24.46 9.00 0.84
C ALA A 239 -23.95 8.19 -0.37
N THR A 240 -22.76 8.52 -0.87
CA THR A 240 -22.15 7.87 -2.06
C THR A 240 -21.04 6.90 -1.63
N ALA A 241 -20.57 6.04 -2.54
CA ALA A 241 -19.35 5.28 -2.31
C ALA A 241 -18.14 6.21 -2.38
N ASN A 242 -17.62 6.59 -1.20
CA ASN A 242 -16.48 7.50 -1.03
C ASN A 242 -15.25 6.81 -0.39
N GLN A 243 -15.35 5.54 0.00
CA GLN A 243 -14.25 4.79 0.61
C GLN A 243 -13.40 4.13 -0.49
N THR A 244 -12.23 4.68 -0.80
CA THR A 244 -11.39 4.23 -1.91
C THR A 244 -10.49 3.07 -1.52
N VAL A 245 -10.82 1.85 -1.95
CA VAL A 245 -10.10 0.63 -1.55
C VAL A 245 -8.93 0.29 -2.48
N PHE A 246 -9.03 0.65 -3.76
CA PHE A 246 -7.92 0.58 -4.73
C PHE A 246 -7.85 1.85 -5.57
N MET A 247 -6.65 2.23 -6.01
CA MET A 247 -6.42 3.31 -6.95
C MET A 247 -5.58 2.84 -8.14
N ARG A 248 -5.81 3.43 -9.30
CA ARG A 248 -5.04 3.24 -10.54
C ARG A 248 -4.63 4.62 -11.05
N GLY A 249 -3.45 4.71 -11.63
CA GLY A 249 -2.80 6.01 -11.81
C GLY A 249 -1.29 5.88 -11.95
N TYR A 250 -0.65 7.02 -12.19
CA TYR A 250 0.79 7.13 -12.38
C TYR A 250 1.49 7.52 -11.08
N SER A 251 2.40 6.68 -10.59
CA SER A 251 3.47 7.11 -9.68
C SER A 251 4.50 7.92 -10.45
N ILE A 252 4.91 9.05 -9.89
CA ILE A 252 5.72 10.06 -10.57
C ILE A 252 7.04 10.28 -9.83
N SER A 253 8.17 10.15 -10.53
CA SER A 253 9.49 10.54 -10.04
C SER A 253 10.15 11.52 -11.01
N VAL A 254 10.99 12.40 -10.49
CA VAL A 254 11.83 13.32 -11.28
C VAL A 254 13.31 13.13 -10.94
N ARG A 255 14.20 13.41 -11.89
CA ARG A 255 15.64 13.47 -11.58
C ARG A 255 15.92 14.80 -10.90
N THR A 256 16.18 14.76 -9.59
CA THR A 256 16.74 15.89 -8.87
C THR A 256 18.18 16.15 -9.34
N GLN A 257 18.35 17.10 -10.27
CA GLN A 257 19.69 17.65 -10.52
C GLN A 257 20.15 18.36 -9.24
N PRO A 258 21.31 18.02 -8.66
CA PRO A 258 21.77 18.69 -7.46
C PRO A 258 22.12 20.15 -7.79
N MET A 259 21.57 21.10 -7.02
CA MET A 259 21.97 22.53 -7.03
C MET A 259 23.43 22.78 -6.57
N SER A 260 24.27 21.74 -6.57
CA SER A 260 25.62 21.73 -6.01
C SER A 260 26.62 21.00 -6.94
N ARG A 261 26.64 21.35 -8.23
CA ARG A 261 27.81 21.17 -9.11
C ARG A 261 28.41 22.48 -9.65
N ALA A 262 27.87 23.64 -9.25
CA ALA A 262 28.40 24.95 -9.61
C ALA A 262 29.46 25.52 -8.63
N LEU A 263 29.74 24.84 -7.50
CA LEU A 263 30.83 25.19 -6.59
C LEU A 263 31.80 24.01 -6.46
N GLY A 264 32.99 24.18 -7.01
CA GLY A 264 33.99 23.13 -7.16
C GLY A 264 34.70 22.78 -5.85
N ILE A 265 34.14 21.85 -5.08
CA ILE A 265 34.84 21.21 -3.96
C ILE A 265 35.30 19.82 -4.43
N LYS A 266 36.61 19.69 -4.71
CA LYS A 266 37.25 18.40 -5.02
C LYS A 266 37.10 17.48 -3.80
N LYS A 267 36.51 16.28 -3.97
CA LYS A 267 36.58 15.23 -2.96
C LYS A 267 38.04 14.83 -2.73
N VAL A 268 38.57 15.13 -1.55
CA VAL A 268 39.85 14.57 -1.09
C VAL A 268 39.61 13.12 -0.68
N ALA A 269 40.36 12.19 -1.25
CA ALA A 269 40.33 10.79 -0.85
C ALA A 269 41.12 10.63 0.46
N VAL A 270 40.44 10.20 1.53
CA VAL A 270 41.09 9.88 2.81
C VAL A 270 41.45 8.39 2.81
N TYR A 271 42.75 8.10 2.77
CA TYR A 271 43.26 6.74 3.00
C TYR A 271 43.09 6.37 4.47
N LYS A 272 42.72 5.11 4.74
CA LYS A 272 42.72 4.56 6.11
C LYS A 272 44.17 4.42 6.59
N SER A 273 44.45 4.93 7.78
CA SER A 273 45.66 4.59 8.54
C SER A 273 45.28 3.82 9.80
N ASP A 274 45.83 2.62 9.95
CA ASP A 274 45.83 1.89 11.23
C ASP A 274 46.86 2.52 12.17
N SER A 275 46.45 2.94 13.37
CA SER A 275 47.36 3.01 14.51
C SER A 275 46.62 2.97 15.86
N LYS A 276 47.29 2.34 16.83
CA LYS A 276 46.76 1.92 18.14
C LYS A 276 46.61 3.10 19.11
N LEU A 277 45.68 2.97 20.07
CA LEU A 277 45.52 3.83 21.25
C LEU A 277 46.81 3.97 22.08
N PRO A 278 46.98 5.12 22.76
CA PRO A 278 47.14 5.06 24.22
C PRO A 278 46.24 6.02 25.03
N ARG A 279 46.33 5.93 26.37
CA ARG A 279 45.41 6.49 27.39
C ARG A 279 45.81 7.88 27.93
N THR A 280 44.92 8.45 28.77
CA THR A 280 45.08 9.57 29.75
C THR A 280 45.02 10.98 29.13
N PHE A 281 44.46 12.05 29.75
CA PHE A 281 44.40 12.45 31.17
C PHE A 281 43.06 13.11 31.66
N ARG A 282 43.03 13.53 32.93
CA ARG A 282 41.96 14.24 33.70
C ARG A 282 42.29 15.76 33.90
N THR A 283 41.54 16.69 34.53
CA THR A 283 40.18 16.80 35.18
C THR A 283 39.82 18.28 35.42
N SER A 284 38.60 18.76 35.11
CA SER A 284 37.90 19.90 35.78
C SER A 284 36.53 20.18 35.12
N GLY A 285 35.48 20.69 35.78
CA GLY A 285 35.28 20.89 37.23
C GLY A 285 34.39 22.10 37.60
N ALA A 286 33.05 21.98 37.55
CA ALA A 286 32.04 22.86 38.20
C ALA A 286 30.61 22.34 37.89
N ARG A 287 29.52 22.66 38.64
CA ARG A 287 29.26 22.85 40.08
C ARG A 287 27.73 22.81 40.24
N ALA A 288 27.16 21.99 41.13
CA ALA A 288 25.70 21.96 41.37
C ALA A 288 25.23 23.14 42.25
N PRO A 289 23.92 23.44 42.29
CA PRO A 289 23.20 23.15 43.54
C PRO A 289 21.72 22.72 43.44
N TYR A 290 21.39 21.70 44.24
CA TYR A 290 20.16 21.46 45.04
C TYR A 290 18.74 21.25 44.44
N ALA A 291 17.99 20.40 45.16
CA ALA A 291 16.61 19.97 44.95
C ALA A 291 15.66 20.57 46.03
N PRO A 292 14.37 20.18 46.08
CA PRO A 292 13.97 19.28 47.18
C PRO A 292 13.00 18.14 46.77
N ARG A 293 12.40 17.46 47.77
CA ARG A 293 11.99 16.04 47.77
C ARG A 293 10.72 15.77 48.60
N SER A 294 9.85 14.86 48.12
CA SER A 294 8.90 14.02 48.89
C SER A 294 8.56 12.80 48.02
N GLN A 295 8.61 11.52 48.44
CA GLN A 295 7.94 10.78 49.54
C GLN A 295 6.40 10.70 49.36
N LEU A 296 5.69 9.56 49.52
CA LEU A 296 6.06 8.23 50.07
C LEU A 296 5.07 7.11 49.61
N GLY A 297 5.49 5.83 49.68
CA GLY A 297 4.62 4.63 49.85
C GLY A 297 3.98 4.01 48.59
N LEU A 298 3.60 2.73 48.56
CA LEU A 298 3.80 1.59 49.48
C LEU A 298 3.60 0.26 48.70
N MET A 299 4.32 -0.80 49.09
CA MET A 299 4.20 -2.20 48.60
C MET A 299 3.14 -2.97 49.46
N PRO A 300 2.71 -4.24 49.21
CA PRO A 300 3.45 -5.31 48.50
C PRO A 300 2.64 -6.35 47.67
N ALA A 301 3.36 -7.32 47.13
CA ALA A 301 2.83 -8.56 46.53
C ALA A 301 2.42 -9.61 47.57
N VAL A 302 1.58 -10.58 47.15
CA VAL A 302 1.29 -11.82 47.91
C VAL A 302 1.48 -13.03 47.00
N ILE A 303 2.25 -14.02 47.48
CA ILE A 303 2.37 -15.35 46.89
C ILE A 303 1.42 -16.29 47.65
N ARG A 304 0.69 -17.17 46.93
CA ARG A 304 0.23 -18.45 47.49
C ARG A 304 0.12 -19.53 46.41
N ALA A 305 0.50 -20.75 46.80
CA ALA A 305 0.49 -21.95 45.96
C ALA A 305 -0.55 -22.98 46.47
N LEU A 306 -0.43 -24.24 46.02
CA LEU A 306 -1.33 -25.41 46.21
C LEU A 306 -2.50 -25.46 45.21
N GLY A 307 -2.92 -26.60 44.63
CA GLY A 307 -2.43 -28.00 44.70
C GLY A 307 -3.47 -28.99 44.11
N PHE A 308 -3.11 -30.26 43.90
CA PHE A 308 -3.94 -31.38 43.35
C PHE A 308 -4.26 -31.29 41.83
N SER A 309 -3.95 -32.23 40.92
CA SER A 309 -4.19 -33.69 40.79
C SER A 309 -5.66 -34.08 40.59
N GLY A 310 -6.10 -34.91 39.64
CA GLY A 310 -5.41 -35.67 38.57
C GLY A 310 -6.40 -36.66 37.89
N THR A 311 -5.97 -37.40 36.84
CA THR A 311 -6.66 -38.58 36.22
C THR A 311 -8.07 -38.39 35.60
N THR A 312 -8.58 -39.13 34.60
CA THR A 312 -8.03 -40.08 33.58
C THR A 312 -9.04 -40.25 32.42
N ARG A 313 -8.53 -40.67 31.23
CA ARG A 313 -9.17 -41.47 30.15
C ARG A 313 -10.71 -41.54 30.01
N GLY A 314 -11.17 -41.30 28.78
CA GLY A 314 -12.40 -41.88 28.20
C GLY A 314 -12.24 -42.02 26.68
N ALA A 315 -12.70 -43.14 26.09
CA ALA A 315 -12.49 -43.46 24.66
C ALA A 315 -13.78 -43.96 23.98
N GLY A 316 -13.92 -43.66 22.69
CA GLY A 316 -15.01 -44.10 21.79
C GLY A 316 -14.98 -43.23 20.53
N ARG A 317 -14.54 -43.63 19.34
CA ARG A 317 -14.76 -44.83 18.48
C ARG A 317 -15.96 -44.67 17.54
N ARG A 318 -15.64 -44.23 16.31
CA ARG A 318 -16.35 -44.43 15.02
C ARG A 318 -17.79 -43.88 14.88
N ASP A 319 -18.03 -43.17 13.78
CA ASP A 319 -18.70 -43.86 12.65
C ASP A 319 -18.36 -43.24 11.29
N THR A 320 -18.36 -44.10 10.27
CA THR A 320 -18.14 -43.77 8.86
C THR A 320 -19.40 -44.05 8.06
N ARG A 321 -19.89 -43.08 7.28
CA ARG A 321 -20.82 -43.37 6.18
C ARG A 321 -20.67 -42.38 5.03
N SER A 322 -21.17 -42.79 3.87
CA SER A 322 -20.54 -42.56 2.58
C SER A 322 -21.41 -41.79 1.58
N LEU A 323 -20.74 -41.13 0.64
CA LEU A 323 -21.16 -40.89 -0.76
C LEU A 323 -22.49 -40.16 -1.03
N ARG A 324 -22.36 -38.98 -1.62
CA ARG A 324 -23.05 -38.70 -2.89
C ARG A 324 -22.27 -37.67 -3.72
N GLU A 325 -21.67 -38.13 -4.81
CA GLU A 325 -21.15 -37.25 -5.85
C GLU A 325 -22.31 -36.63 -6.62
N GLN A 326 -22.22 -35.33 -6.94
CA GLN A 326 -23.00 -34.73 -8.02
C GLN A 326 -22.04 -34.05 -8.98
N LYS A 327 -21.82 -34.73 -10.10
CA LYS A 327 -21.00 -34.30 -11.23
C LYS A 327 -21.86 -33.41 -12.13
N LEU A 328 -21.48 -32.14 -12.29
CA LEU A 328 -22.04 -31.24 -13.29
C LEU A 328 -20.89 -30.61 -14.07
N LEU A 329 -21.10 -30.50 -15.38
CA LEU A 329 -20.07 -30.28 -16.39
C LEU A 329 -19.36 -28.92 -16.23
N GLU A 330 -18.03 -28.95 -16.38
CA GLU A 330 -17.23 -27.78 -16.73
C GLU A 330 -16.93 -27.87 -18.23
N ASP A 331 -17.26 -26.81 -18.99
CA ASP A 331 -16.91 -26.72 -20.41
C ASP A 331 -15.41 -26.42 -20.55
N GLU A 332 -14.71 -27.20 -21.38
CA GLU A 332 -13.29 -27.00 -21.66
C GLU A 332 -13.08 -25.72 -22.51
N VAL A 333 -12.39 -24.73 -21.94
CA VAL A 333 -11.79 -23.63 -22.71
C VAL A 333 -10.28 -23.82 -22.70
N GLU A 334 -9.70 -24.05 -23.88
CA GLU A 334 -8.26 -24.23 -24.06
C GLU A 334 -7.47 -23.04 -23.48
N THR A 335 -6.78 -23.27 -22.37
CA THR A 335 -5.81 -22.32 -21.82
C THR A 335 -4.41 -22.72 -22.28
N SER A 336 -3.77 -21.85 -23.05
CA SER A 336 -2.43 -22.09 -23.59
C SER A 336 -1.42 -22.37 -22.46
N ALA A 337 -0.82 -23.56 -22.47
CA ALA A 337 0.10 -24.01 -21.44
C ALA A 337 1.39 -23.16 -21.42
N PHE A 338 1.47 -22.20 -20.50
CA PHE A 338 2.73 -21.65 -20.02
C PHE A 338 3.16 -22.44 -18.77
N GLU A 339 4.39 -22.95 -18.78
CA GLU A 339 4.93 -23.72 -17.65
C GLU A 339 4.87 -22.94 -16.34
N LYS A 340 4.45 -23.62 -15.27
CA LYS A 340 4.56 -23.11 -13.90
C LYS A 340 6.03 -23.12 -13.50
N ILE A 341 6.66 -21.95 -13.48
CA ILE A 341 8.04 -21.79 -13.02
C ILE A 341 8.04 -21.69 -11.49
N ASP A 342 8.57 -22.71 -10.83
CA ASP A 342 8.88 -22.65 -9.39
C ASP A 342 9.96 -21.59 -9.14
N ILE A 343 9.78 -20.75 -8.11
CA ILE A 343 10.71 -19.69 -7.73
C ILE A 343 11.29 -19.99 -6.33
N PRO A 344 12.51 -20.53 -6.25
CA PRO A 344 13.18 -20.78 -4.97
C PRO A 344 13.70 -19.49 -4.31
N TYR A 345 13.91 -19.58 -3.01
CA TYR A 345 14.47 -18.51 -2.18
C TYR A 345 15.92 -18.17 -2.58
N HIS A 346 16.25 -16.87 -2.64
CA HIS A 346 17.62 -16.41 -2.54
C HIS A 346 17.77 -15.51 -1.32
N THR A 347 18.44 -16.04 -0.29
CA THR A 347 18.85 -15.29 0.90
C THR A 347 19.89 -14.25 0.51
N THR A 348 19.46 -13.13 -0.05
CA THR A 348 20.38 -12.05 -0.43
C THR A 348 20.92 -11.38 0.83
N ASN A 349 22.18 -11.66 1.14
CA ASN A 349 22.96 -10.96 2.16
C ASN A 349 22.76 -9.44 2.01
N GLY A 350 22.55 -8.73 3.12
CA GLY A 350 22.06 -7.35 3.18
C GLY A 350 22.90 -6.25 2.49
N LEU A 351 23.97 -6.60 1.78
CA LEU A 351 24.71 -5.67 0.92
C LEU A 351 23.98 -5.37 -0.41
N ALA A 352 23.18 -6.29 -0.96
CA ALA A 352 22.47 -6.04 -2.22
C ALA A 352 21.32 -5.01 -2.06
N VAL A 353 20.66 -5.04 -0.89
CA VAL A 353 19.62 -4.07 -0.49
C VAL A 353 20.19 -2.64 -0.43
N GLN A 354 21.48 -2.50 -0.14
CA GLN A 354 22.15 -1.21 0.04
C GLN A 354 22.35 -0.42 -1.27
N LYS A 355 22.18 -1.03 -2.45
CA LYS A 355 22.19 -0.32 -3.75
C LYS A 355 20.89 0.42 -4.05
N PHE A 356 19.75 -0.07 -3.56
CA PHE A 356 18.45 0.60 -3.71
C PHE A 356 18.18 1.63 -2.60
N LEU A 357 18.83 1.52 -1.44
CA LEU A 357 18.59 2.38 -0.28
C LEU A 357 19.37 3.71 -0.33
N GLY A 358 19.14 4.48 -1.40
CA GLY A 358 19.44 5.90 -1.47
C GLY A 358 18.42 6.73 -0.68
N SER A 359 18.65 6.91 0.63
CA SER A 359 17.97 7.90 1.51
C SER A 359 16.43 7.89 1.59
N SER A 360 15.91 7.43 2.73
CA SER A 360 14.69 7.93 3.38
C SER A 360 13.32 7.78 2.68
N LEU A 361 13.10 6.73 1.89
CA LEU A 361 11.73 6.26 1.60
C LEU A 361 11.09 5.70 2.88
N LYS A 362 10.02 6.34 3.36
CA LYS A 362 9.18 5.85 4.48
C LYS A 362 7.88 5.16 4.02
N VAL A 363 7.52 5.30 2.74
CA VAL A 363 6.45 4.54 2.08
C VAL A 363 7.07 3.80 0.90
N PHE A 364 6.93 2.48 0.87
CA PHE A 364 7.43 1.66 -0.23
C PHE A 364 6.33 1.40 -1.26
N ASN A 365 6.10 2.37 -2.15
CA ASN A 365 5.31 2.13 -3.36
C ASN A 365 6.15 1.35 -4.38
N PRO A 366 5.76 0.12 -4.79
CA PRO A 366 6.50 -0.64 -5.80
C PRO A 366 6.69 0.11 -7.13
N SER A 367 5.70 0.90 -7.56
CA SER A 367 5.81 1.75 -8.76
C SER A 367 6.85 2.87 -8.61
N GLY A 368 6.99 3.44 -7.41
CA GLY A 368 8.06 4.40 -7.10
C GLY A 368 9.45 3.75 -7.18
N LEU A 369 9.58 2.50 -6.74
CA LEU A 369 10.84 1.75 -6.83
C LEU A 369 11.20 1.35 -8.27
N ILE A 370 10.20 1.10 -9.12
CA ILE A 370 10.40 0.92 -10.57
C ILE A 370 10.87 2.25 -11.19
N ASN A 371 10.27 3.38 -10.81
CA ASN A 371 10.72 4.69 -11.26
C ASN A 371 12.17 5.02 -10.84
N ASP A 372 12.58 4.67 -9.62
CA ASP A 372 13.96 4.87 -9.15
C ASP A 372 14.93 4.01 -9.99
N TYR A 373 14.59 2.75 -10.28
CA TYR A 373 15.37 1.91 -11.21
C TYR A 373 15.48 2.54 -12.61
N ILE A 374 14.42 3.17 -13.13
CA ILE A 374 14.46 3.90 -14.41
C ILE A 374 15.44 5.08 -14.32
N LEU A 375 15.35 5.90 -13.27
CA LEU A 375 16.22 7.06 -13.11
C LEU A 375 17.70 6.66 -12.88
N ASP A 376 17.99 5.53 -12.27
CA ASP A 376 19.36 5.02 -12.14
C ASP A 376 19.88 4.38 -13.44
N SER A 377 19.03 3.68 -14.19
CA SER A 377 19.43 2.94 -15.39
C SER A 377 19.55 3.80 -16.66
N TYR A 378 18.80 4.90 -16.74
CA TYR A 378 18.72 5.76 -17.93
C TYR A 378 19.15 7.20 -17.58
N PRO A 379 20.45 7.55 -17.69
CA PRO A 379 20.99 8.83 -17.23
C PRO A 379 20.37 10.07 -17.89
N ASP A 380 19.81 9.94 -19.09
CA ASP A 380 19.12 11.01 -19.81
C ASP A 380 17.68 11.24 -19.35
N ALA A 381 17.10 10.30 -18.61
CA ALA A 381 15.76 10.40 -18.03
C ALA A 381 15.69 11.58 -17.05
N THR A 382 14.70 12.46 -17.21
CA THR A 382 14.43 13.52 -16.22
C THR A 382 13.08 13.34 -15.50
N VAL A 383 12.17 12.57 -16.09
CA VAL A 383 10.92 12.10 -15.47
C VAL A 383 10.87 10.58 -15.60
N ALA A 384 10.43 9.89 -14.56
CA ALA A 384 10.07 8.48 -14.59
C ALA A 384 8.62 8.29 -14.14
N LEU A 385 7.87 7.48 -14.87
CA LEU A 385 6.44 7.21 -14.64
C LEU A 385 6.17 5.71 -14.68
N THR A 386 5.42 5.21 -13.72
CA THR A 386 4.92 3.82 -13.69
C THR A 386 3.45 3.85 -13.34
N HIS A 387 2.63 3.17 -14.14
CA HIS A 387 1.18 3.10 -13.89
C HIS A 387 0.82 1.82 -13.15
N ASP A 388 0.01 1.91 -12.09
CA ASP A 388 -0.50 0.76 -11.33
C ASP A 388 -1.66 0.06 -12.08
N ASP A 389 -1.45 -0.33 -13.35
CA ASP A 389 -2.44 -1.07 -14.14
C ASP A 389 -2.56 -2.56 -13.75
N HIS A 390 -3.65 -3.19 -14.17
CA HIS A 390 -4.04 -4.54 -13.78
C HIS A 390 -3.09 -5.65 -14.23
N LEU A 391 -2.11 -5.38 -15.09
CA LEU A 391 -1.45 -6.41 -15.90
C LEU A 391 -0.05 -6.77 -15.45
N TRP A 392 0.71 -5.83 -14.89
CA TRP A 392 1.91 -6.18 -14.10
C TRP A 392 1.58 -6.36 -12.61
N THR A 393 0.50 -5.72 -12.13
CA THR A 393 -0.01 -5.94 -10.77
C THR A 393 -0.87 -7.21 -10.67
N GLY A 394 -1.41 -7.78 -11.74
CA GLY A 394 -2.23 -9.02 -11.71
C GLY A 394 -1.42 -10.31 -11.85
N ILE A 395 -0.68 -10.71 -10.81
CA ILE A 395 0.29 -11.83 -10.89
C ILE A 395 0.20 -12.86 -9.74
N THR A 396 -0.92 -12.94 -9.02
CA THR A 396 -1.07 -13.86 -7.88
C THR A 396 -0.70 -15.31 -8.15
N ASP A 397 -1.01 -15.82 -9.33
CA ASP A 397 -0.88 -17.24 -9.65
C ASP A 397 0.58 -17.63 -9.95
N LYS A 398 1.48 -16.64 -9.97
CA LYS A 398 2.93 -16.77 -10.17
C LYS A 398 3.73 -16.51 -8.88
N ILE A 399 3.09 -16.07 -7.80
CA ILE A 399 3.74 -15.69 -6.54
C ILE A 399 3.44 -16.74 -5.46
N HIS A 400 4.36 -17.70 -5.30
CA HIS A 400 4.26 -18.74 -4.27
C HIS A 400 4.49 -18.24 -2.84
N ASN A 401 5.12 -17.08 -2.64
CA ASN A 401 5.38 -16.48 -1.32
C ASN A 401 5.21 -14.96 -1.33
N PRO A 402 4.63 -14.36 -0.28
CA PRO A 402 4.58 -12.90 -0.08
C PRO A 402 5.92 -12.20 -0.31
N LEU A 403 6.04 -11.52 -1.44
CA LEU A 403 7.13 -10.57 -1.69
C LEU A 403 6.93 -9.33 -0.81
N ASP A 404 8.02 -8.63 -0.47
CA ASP A 404 7.93 -7.22 -0.07
C ASP A 404 7.85 -6.29 -1.29
N ALA A 405 7.70 -4.99 -1.06
CA ALA A 405 7.53 -4.00 -2.13
C ALA A 405 8.75 -3.89 -3.07
N ALA A 406 9.97 -4.10 -2.56
CA ALA A 406 11.20 -4.02 -3.35
C ALA A 406 11.47 -5.33 -4.11
N GLU A 407 11.14 -6.47 -3.49
CA GLU A 407 11.11 -7.77 -4.16
C GLU A 407 10.08 -7.79 -5.31
N LEU A 408 8.89 -7.22 -5.09
CA LEU A 408 7.83 -7.13 -6.09
C LEU A 408 8.21 -6.22 -7.28
N ALA A 409 8.79 -5.05 -7.00
CA ALA A 409 9.30 -4.15 -8.04
C ALA A 409 10.41 -4.82 -8.88
N ARG A 410 11.37 -5.49 -8.22
CA ARG A 410 12.43 -6.25 -8.90
C ARG A 410 11.86 -7.40 -9.75
N TYR A 411 10.91 -8.17 -9.19
CA TYR A 411 10.26 -9.26 -9.91
C TYR A 411 9.57 -8.77 -11.20
N ALA A 412 8.90 -7.61 -11.14
CA ALA A 412 8.25 -7.00 -12.30
C ALA A 412 9.22 -6.59 -13.43
N ILE A 413 10.40 -6.09 -13.06
CA ILE A 413 11.48 -5.74 -13.99
C ILE A 413 12.13 -7.01 -14.57
N ASP A 414 12.60 -7.93 -13.72
CA ASP A 414 13.35 -9.12 -14.12
C ASP A 414 12.52 -10.04 -15.04
N ASN A 415 11.22 -10.15 -14.79
CA ASN A 415 10.29 -10.97 -15.58
C ASN A 415 9.61 -10.21 -16.73
N LYS A 416 10.02 -8.96 -17.00
CA LYS A 416 9.51 -8.13 -18.11
C LYS A 416 7.99 -7.97 -18.10
N LEU A 417 7.41 -7.82 -16.90
CA LEU A 417 5.99 -7.52 -16.71
C LEU A 417 5.70 -6.07 -17.10
N VAL A 418 6.65 -5.18 -16.81
CA VAL A 418 6.71 -3.81 -17.33
C VAL A 418 7.69 -3.72 -18.50
N VAL A 419 7.37 -2.85 -19.47
CA VAL A 419 8.23 -2.46 -20.58
C VAL A 419 8.60 -1.00 -20.37
N ILE A 420 9.90 -0.74 -20.21
CA ILE A 420 10.42 0.61 -19.96
C ILE A 420 10.81 1.23 -21.30
N ASN A 421 10.03 2.23 -21.73
CA ASN A 421 10.21 2.94 -22.98
C ASN A 421 10.47 4.43 -22.74
N LYS A 422 11.21 5.06 -23.65
CA LYS A 422 11.33 6.52 -23.67
C LYS A 422 10.03 7.13 -24.18
N GLY A 423 9.48 8.08 -23.43
CA GLY A 423 8.22 8.75 -23.75
C GLY A 423 8.32 9.72 -24.93
N SER A 424 7.15 10.03 -25.49
CA SER A 424 6.96 11.13 -26.45
C SER A 424 7.50 12.43 -25.86
N ARG A 425 8.25 13.22 -26.65
CA ARG A 425 8.85 14.50 -26.20
C ARG A 425 7.74 15.48 -25.79
N PRO A 426 7.96 16.36 -24.77
CA PRO A 426 9.26 16.85 -24.27
C PRO A 426 9.80 16.12 -23.01
N HIS A 427 10.82 16.70 -22.38
CA HIS A 427 11.37 16.32 -21.05
C HIS A 427 12.15 15.02 -20.88
N ASN A 428 12.45 14.22 -21.93
CA ASN A 428 13.13 12.91 -21.76
C ASN A 428 12.44 12.07 -20.67
N ALA A 429 11.11 11.99 -20.70
CA ALA A 429 10.39 11.08 -19.82
C ALA A 429 10.71 9.63 -20.20
N TRP A 430 10.74 8.75 -19.21
CA TRP A 430 10.81 7.31 -19.37
C TRP A 430 9.66 6.66 -18.59
N ILE A 431 9.02 5.67 -19.19
CA ILE A 431 7.71 5.21 -18.75
C ILE A 431 7.72 3.69 -18.73
N ALA A 432 7.43 3.11 -17.55
CA ALA A 432 7.07 1.71 -17.44
C ALA A 432 5.61 1.53 -17.84
N ARG A 433 5.40 1.03 -19.06
CA ARG A 433 4.09 0.66 -19.59
C ARG A 433 3.92 -0.86 -19.63
N ARG A 434 2.68 -1.34 -19.75
CA ARG A 434 2.36 -2.74 -20.04
C ARG A 434 3.04 -3.23 -21.33
N ARG A 435 3.54 -4.47 -21.31
CA ARG A 435 3.88 -5.22 -22.54
C ARG A 435 2.63 -5.39 -23.42
N GLY A 436 2.58 -4.67 -24.55
CA GLY A 436 1.47 -4.72 -25.51
C GLY A 436 0.94 -3.36 -25.97
N HIS A 437 1.38 -2.25 -25.38
CA HIS A 437 1.22 -0.92 -25.97
C HIS A 437 2.54 -0.45 -26.58
N ASN A 438 2.54 -0.25 -27.90
CA ASN A 438 3.48 0.60 -28.62
C ASN A 438 2.80 1.94 -28.91
#